data_AF-A0A0A5G968-F1
#
_entry.id   AF-A0A0A5G968-F1
#
_cell.length_a   1.000
_cell.length_b   1.000
_cell.length_c   1.000
_cell.angle_alpha   90.00
_cell.angle_beta   90.00
_cell.angle_gamma   90.00
#
_symmetry.space_group_name_H-M   'P 1'
#
loop_
_entity.id
_entity.type
_entity.pdbx_description
1 polymer ?
#
loop_
_entity_poly.entity_id
_entity_poly.type
_entity_poly.pdbx_seq_one_letter_code
_entity_poly.pdbx_strand_id
1 'polypeptide(L)'
;MNLGDLVYLFFIYLLIVCIGSFLVGFFIMRKFKSHTNGFNTLIGISLLFLIFLFRWFQSNAADLFMGTIPWLFNQLFAIGLYILYLIVAWFLLRTLHKRGQRNR
;
A
#
# COMPACT_ATOMS: atom_id res chain seq x y z
N MET A 1 -23.03 7.63 5.65
CA MET A 1 -21.62 7.37 6.02
C MET A 1 -21.19 8.54 6.87
N ASN A 2 -20.65 8.29 8.07
CA ASN A 2 -20.15 9.35 8.94
C ASN A 2 -18.62 9.51 8.79
N LEU A 3 -18.04 10.55 9.40
CA LEU A 3 -16.60 10.81 9.35
C LEU A 3 -15.77 9.61 9.88
N GLY A 4 -16.24 8.96 10.94
CA GLY A 4 -15.57 7.76 11.48
C GLY A 4 -15.52 6.63 10.45
N ASP A 5 -16.66 6.31 9.85
CA ASP A 5 -16.78 5.25 8.83
C ASP A 5 -15.86 5.50 7.63
N LEU A 6 -15.77 6.77 7.17
CA LEU A 6 -14.90 7.16 6.07
C LEU A 6 -13.42 6.88 6.39
N VAL A 7 -12.97 7.24 7.60
CA VAL A 7 -11.59 7.00 8.05
C VAL A 7 -11.31 5.50 8.17
N TYR A 8 -12.24 4.73 8.72
CA TYR A 8 -12.10 3.27 8.78
C TYR A 8 -11.97 2.65 7.38
N LEU A 9 -12.85 3.03 6.46
CA LEU A 9 -12.80 2.55 5.07
C LEU A 9 -11.50 2.94 4.37
N PHE A 10 -11.00 4.16 4.60
CA PHE A 10 -9.72 4.60 4.06
C PHE A 10 -8.57 3.68 4.48
N PHE A 11 -8.47 3.32 5.76
CA PHE A 11 -7.42 2.42 6.23
C PHE A 11 -7.65 0.95 5.81
N ILE A 12 -8.89 0.50 5.69
CA ILE A 12 -9.19 -0.83 5.13
C ILE A 12 -8.75 -0.90 3.66
N TYR A 13 -9.07 0.11 2.85
CA TYR A 13 -8.63 0.15 1.46
C TYR A 13 -7.11 0.27 1.34
N LEU A 14 -6.46 1.05 2.21
CA LEU A 14 -5.00 1.10 2.28
C LEU A 14 -4.42 -0.30 2.53
N LEU A 15 -4.98 -1.05 3.48
CA LEU A 15 -4.56 -2.41 3.79
C LEU A 15 -4.75 -3.36 2.58
N ILE A 16 -5.90 -3.27 1.91
CA ILE A 16 -6.20 -4.07 0.71
C ILE A 16 -5.19 -3.75 -0.41
N VAL A 17 -4.85 -2.48 -0.62
CA VAL A 17 -3.85 -2.06 -1.59
C VAL A 17 -2.48 -2.63 -1.24
N CYS A 18 -2.07 -2.59 0.03
CA CYS A 18 -0.82 -3.17 0.49
C CYS A 18 -0.77 -4.69 0.24
N ILE A 19 -1.81 -5.42 0.63
CA ILE A 19 -1.86 -6.88 0.43
C ILE A 19 -1.89 -7.22 -1.06
N GLY A 20 -2.75 -6.56 -1.84
CA GLY A 20 -2.90 -6.82 -3.28
C GLY A 20 -1.61 -6.54 -4.05
N SER A 21 -0.97 -5.39 -3.81
CA SER A 21 0.30 -5.04 -4.46
C SER A 21 1.44 -5.96 -4.03
N PHE A 22 1.47 -6.41 -2.77
CA PHE A 22 2.45 -7.40 -2.31
C PHE A 22 2.30 -8.73 -3.03
N LEU A 23 1.08 -9.24 -3.18
CA LEU A 23 0.80 -10.49 -3.90
C LEU A 23 1.23 -10.39 -5.37
N VAL A 24 0.93 -9.27 -6.04
CA VAL A 24 1.36 -9.07 -7.44
C VAL A 24 2.89 -9.01 -7.53
N GLY A 25 3.54 -8.24 -6.66
CA GLY A 25 5.00 -8.15 -6.60
C GLY A 25 5.67 -9.50 -6.33
N PHE A 26 5.08 -10.31 -5.45
CA PHE A 26 5.53 -11.67 -5.15
C PHE A 26 5.40 -12.61 -6.36
N PHE A 27 4.29 -12.54 -7.10
CA PHE A 27 4.09 -13.34 -8.30
C PHE A 27 5.11 -12.97 -9.40
N ILE A 28 5.33 -11.68 -9.62
CA ILE A 28 6.34 -11.17 -10.56
C ILE A 28 7.75 -11.59 -10.14
N MET A 29 8.09 -11.49 -8.85
CA MET A 29 9.36 -11.98 -8.32
C MET A 29 9.58 -13.46 -8.65
N ARG A 30 8.56 -14.31 -8.47
CA ARG A 30 8.64 -15.73 -8.80
C ARG A 30 8.80 -15.98 -10.29
N LYS A 31 8.07 -15.25 -11.13
CA LYS A 31 8.10 -15.40 -12.59
C LYS A 31 9.45 -15.00 -13.19
N PHE A 32 10.01 -13.87 -12.77
CA PHE A 32 11.26 -13.32 -13.30
C PHE A 32 12.50 -13.71 -12.50
N LYS A 33 12.35 -14.48 -11.41
CA LYS A 33 13.42 -14.86 -10.47
C LYS A 33 14.27 -13.66 -10.03
N SER A 34 13.66 -12.48 -9.91
CA SER A 34 14.34 -11.23 -9.53
C SER A 34 13.52 -10.53 -8.45
N HIS A 35 14.12 -10.35 -7.26
CA HIS A 35 13.49 -9.63 -6.16
C HIS A 35 13.30 -8.14 -6.48
N THR A 36 14.25 -7.54 -7.21
CA THR A 36 14.19 -6.14 -7.63
C THR A 36 13.01 -5.89 -8.57
N ASN A 37 12.78 -6.79 -9.54
CA ASN A 37 11.64 -6.65 -10.45
C ASN A 37 10.31 -6.77 -9.72
N GLY A 38 10.19 -7.75 -8.80
CA GLY A 38 8.99 -7.90 -7.97
C GLY A 38 8.71 -6.69 -7.08
N PHE A 39 9.76 -6.10 -6.49
CA PHE A 39 9.63 -4.91 -5.65
C PHE A 39 9.28 -3.65 -6.46
N ASN A 40 9.89 -3.45 -7.63
CA ASN A 40 9.57 -2.33 -8.50
C ASN A 40 8.12 -2.39 -8.99
N THR A 41 7.62 -3.58 -9.35
CA THR A 41 6.22 -3.76 -9.73
C THR A 41 5.28 -3.52 -8.55
N LEU A 42 5.64 -3.99 -7.36
CA LEU A 42 4.90 -3.71 -6.13
C LEU A 42 4.77 -2.20 -5.91
N ILE A 43 5.89 -1.45 -5.94
CA ILE A 43 5.90 0.01 -5.78
C ILE A 43 5.02 0.68 -6.82
N GLY A 44 5.17 0.32 -8.10
CA GLY A 44 4.42 0.96 -9.17
C GLY A 44 2.90 0.79 -8.98
N ILE A 45 2.47 -0.43 -8.65
CA ILE A 45 1.05 -0.75 -8.42
C ILE A 45 0.55 -0.08 -7.14
N SER A 46 1.28 -0.21 -6.03
CA SER A 46 0.86 0.35 -4.75
C SER A 46 0.78 1.87 -4.79
N LEU A 47 1.71 2.54 -5.48
CA LEU A 47 1.72 3.99 -5.62
C LEU A 47 0.56 4.49 -6.48
N LEU A 48 0.25 3.81 -7.59
CA LEU A 48 -0.90 4.15 -8.43
C LEU A 48 -2.21 4.04 -7.63
N PHE A 49 -2.41 2.94 -6.91
CA PHE A 49 -3.58 2.75 -6.07
C PHE A 49 -3.62 3.72 -4.87
N LEU A 50 -2.48 4.08 -4.29
CA LEU A 50 -2.39 5.05 -3.21
C LEU A 50 -2.85 6.45 -3.67
N ILE A 51 -2.43 6.88 -4.86
CA ILE A 51 -2.88 8.15 -5.46
C ILE A 51 -4.39 8.12 -5.65
N PHE A 52 -4.93 7.02 -6.20
CA PHE A 52 -6.38 6.87 -6.38
C PHE A 52 -7.12 6.92 -5.05
N LEU A 53 -6.60 6.23 -4.03
CA LEU A 53 -7.16 6.20 -2.70
C LEU A 53 -7.16 7.58 -2.03
N PHE A 54 -6.10 8.37 -2.20
CA PHE A 54 -6.01 9.73 -1.67
C PHE A 54 -7.02 10.66 -2.33
N ARG A 55 -7.19 10.56 -3.66
CA ARG A 55 -8.22 11.33 -4.38
C ARG A 55 -9.62 10.95 -3.93
N TRP A 56 -9.89 9.65 -3.79
CA TRP A 56 -11.17 9.16 -3.30
C TRP A 56 -11.45 9.66 -1.87
N PHE A 57 -10.46 9.58 -0.97
CA PHE A 57 -10.60 10.06 0.40
C PHE A 57 -10.84 11.58 0.46
N GLN A 58 -10.10 12.37 -0.34
CA GLN A 58 -10.29 13.81 -0.43
C GLN A 58 -11.70 14.19 -0.91
N SER A 59 -12.23 13.50 -1.92
CA SER A 59 -13.59 13.75 -2.43
C SER A 59 -14.63 13.51 -1.34
N ASN A 60 -14.58 12.35 -0.67
CA ASN A 60 -15.55 12.00 0.37
C ASN A 60 -15.37 12.85 1.65
N ALA A 61 -14.15 13.26 1.97
CA ALA A 61 -13.86 14.13 3.10
C ALA A 61 -14.46 15.54 2.89
N ALA A 62 -14.44 16.05 1.66
CA ALA A 62 -15.08 17.31 1.32
C ALA A 62 -16.61 17.24 1.45
N ASP A 63 -17.23 16.14 1.00
CA ASP A 63 -18.67 15.93 1.09
C ASP A 63 -19.18 15.82 2.54
N LEU A 64 -18.34 15.33 3.45
CA LEU A 64 -18.64 15.20 4.88
C LEU A 64 -18.14 16.39 5.72
N PHE A 65 -17.69 17.47 5.09
CA PHE A 65 -17.14 18.65 5.75
C PHE A 65 -16.03 18.32 6.78
N MET A 66 -15.18 17.35 6.46
CA MET A 66 -14.03 17.03 7.28
C MET A 66 -13.10 18.24 7.34
N GLY A 67 -12.77 18.69 8.55
CA GLY A 67 -11.80 19.77 8.73
C GLY A 67 -10.43 19.40 8.15
N THR A 68 -9.70 20.42 7.67
CA THR A 68 -8.37 20.24 7.04
C THR A 68 -7.36 19.57 7.97
N ILE A 69 -7.41 19.85 9.27
CA ILE A 69 -6.49 19.28 10.26
C ILE A 69 -6.69 17.75 10.40
N PRO A 70 -7.91 17.22 10.68
CA PRO A 70 -8.17 15.79 10.63
C PRO A 70 -7.80 15.13 9.31
N TRP A 71 -8.07 15.78 8.17
CA TRP A 71 -7.75 15.25 6.86
C TRP A 71 -6.23 15.09 6.66
N LEU A 72 -5.45 16.14 6.96
CA LEU A 72 -3.98 16.12 6.88
C LEU A 72 -3.38 15.05 7.81
N PHE A 73 -3.89 14.94 9.04
CA PHE A 73 -3.38 13.97 10.00
C PHE A 73 -3.55 12.52 9.50
N ASN A 74 -4.72 12.17 8.98
CA ASN A 74 -4.97 10.85 8.42
C ASN A 74 -4.08 10.54 7.22
N GLN A 75 -3.82 11.54 6.36
CA GLN A 75 -2.99 11.37 5.18
C GLN A 75 -1.51 11.20 5.54
N LEU A 76 -0.99 12.00 6.48
CA LEU A 76 0.37 11.84 7.00
C LEU A 76 0.57 10.49 7.67
N PHE A 77 -0.42 10.04 8.46
CA PHE A 77 -0.38 8.73 9.09
C PHE A 77 -0.37 7.60 8.06
N ALA A 78 -1.20 7.69 7.00
CA ALA A 78 -1.19 6.72 5.90
C ALA A 78 0.14 6.70 5.13
N ILE A 79 0.78 7.85 4.91
CA ILE A 79 2.12 7.93 4.31
C ILE A 79 3.15 7.22 5.21
N GLY A 80 3.10 7.44 6.53
CA GLY A 80 3.96 6.75 7.49
C GLY A 80 3.79 5.22 7.43
N LEU A 81 2.54 4.75 7.43
CA LEU A 81 2.23 3.32 7.27
C LEU A 81 2.71 2.76 5.92
N TYR A 82 2.57 3.53 4.85
CA TYR A 82 3.03 3.13 3.52
C TYR A 82 4.55 2.97 3.45
N ILE A 83 5.32 3.89 4.05
CA ILE A 83 6.78 3.77 4.15
C ILE A 83 7.16 2.51 4.94
N LEU A 84 6.51 2.28 6.08
CA LEU A 84 6.73 1.06 6.87
C LEU A 84 6.42 -0.20 6.05
N TYR A 85 5.31 -0.19 5.30
CA TYR A 85 4.94 -1.27 4.39
C TYR A 85 6.03 -1.55 3.35
N LEU A 86 6.57 -0.52 2.68
CA LEU A 86 7.64 -0.70 1.69
C LEU A 86 8.89 -1.35 2.29
N ILE A 87 9.28 -0.92 3.49
CA ILE A 87 10.42 -1.51 4.22
C ILE A 87 10.15 -2.99 4.49
N VAL A 88 9.00 -3.32 5.08
CA VAL A 88 8.63 -4.70 5.39
C VAL A 88 8.54 -5.56 4.12
N ALA A 89 7.91 -5.04 3.06
CA ALA A 89 7.76 -5.72 1.78
C ALA A 89 9.13 -6.03 1.14
N TRP A 90 10.08 -5.09 1.20
CA TRP A 90 11.44 -5.31 0.73
C TRP A 90 12.12 -6.47 1.46
N PHE A 91 12.09 -6.45 2.79
CA PHE A 91 12.69 -7.51 3.60
C PHE A 91 12.03 -8.87 3.34
N LEU A 92 10.70 -8.91 3.22
CA LEU A 92 9.95 -10.13 2.92
C LEU A 92 10.30 -10.69 1.55
N LEU A 93 10.22 -9.89 0.48
CA LEU A 93 10.55 -10.33 -0.87
C LEU A 93 12.00 -10.81 -0.96
N ARG A 94 12.95 -10.08 -0.38
CA ARG A 94 14.36 -10.48 -0.32
C ARG A 94 14.53 -11.82 0.40
N THR A 95 13.85 -12.02 1.52
CA THR A 95 13.94 -13.26 2.31
C THR A 95 13.32 -14.44 1.57
N LEU A 96 12.15 -14.24 0.96
CA LEU A 96 11.43 -15.25 0.19
C LEU A 96 12.22 -15.65 -1.07
N HIS A 97 12.86 -14.68 -1.73
CA HIS A 97 13.72 -14.94 -2.87
C HIS A 97 14.93 -15.82 -2.49
N LYS A 98 15.64 -15.48 -1.40
CA LYS A 98 16.79 -16.27 -0.90
C LYS A 98 16.38 -17.71 -0.54
N ARG A 99 15.24 -17.89 0.15
CA ARG A 99 14.71 -19.21 0.49
C ARG A 99 14.33 -20.02 -0.76
N GLY A 100 13.74 -19.37 -1.76
CA GLY A 100 13.37 -20.02 -3.01
C GLY A 100 14.56 -20.49 -3.87
N GLN A 101 15.74 -19.88 -3.71
CA GLN A 101 16.96 -20.35 -4.37
C GLN A 101 17.67 -21.47 -3.60
N ARG A 102 17.55 -21.53 -2.28
CA ARG A 102 18.17 -22.58 -1.45
C ARG A 102 17.50 -23.96 -1.56
N ASN A 103 16.22 -23.99 -1.94
CA ASN A 103 15.41 -25.21 -2.07
C ASN A 103 15.28 -25.71 -3.53
N ARG A 104 16.06 -25.15 -4.46
CA ARG A 104 16.18 -25.60 -5.86
C ARG A 104 17.59 -26.13 -6.07
#